data_AF-A0A446BEE9-F1
#
_entry.id   AF-A0A446BEE9-F1
#
_cell.length_a   1.000
_cell.length_b   1.000
_cell.length_c   1.000
_cell.angle_alpha   90.00
_cell.angle_beta   90.00
_cell.angle_gamma   90.00
#
_symmetry.space_group_name_H-M   'P 1'
#
loop_
_entity.id
_entity.type
_entity.pdbx_description
1 polymer ?
#
loop_
_entity_poly.entity_id
_entity_poly.type
_entity_poly.pdbx_seq_one_letter_code
_entity_poly.pdbx_strand_id
1 'polypeptide(L)'
;MAPAINFMTLRTLILRECPGWPEFLAHVTDLGLPVRLKKLEIQDHRWQKDLVGLSAMEGFLGAFQGLEELFVTQKRLLDPQRLLNSALHHRATLKRFIHPVPDALDDIPDDCWFYFFGSCDLEFIGRHCHPELLRPILRPFMSKDSLKVLHIRQPPFSLYDGYVSWAFKDTARLSFRDPDSDDGADQDVNRDVNGDDDEDDGRLRSWLRPQFIEFAEWAFGPQGIGSLQFLAFGKFAHGGRLPFGWRLRSASFILARGRGDGAGSAFRVLSERGPEARAMLEKYRDALEACPMDELLHPSMRDSDI
;
A
#
# COMPACT_ATOMS: atom_id res chain seq x y z
N MET A 1 -32.73 17.64 -14.76
CA MET A 1 -31.88 16.44 -14.84
C MET A 1 -31.56 16.03 -13.43
N ALA A 2 -31.84 14.78 -13.01
CA ALA A 2 -31.29 14.29 -11.76
C ALA A 2 -29.77 14.16 -11.93
N PRO A 3 -28.94 14.65 -11.00
CA PRO A 3 -27.51 14.33 -11.04
C PRO A 3 -27.37 12.81 -10.97
N ALA A 4 -26.64 12.21 -11.91
CA ALA A 4 -26.47 10.76 -11.98
C ALA A 4 -25.78 10.19 -10.73
N ILE A 5 -25.06 11.04 -9.98
CA ILE A 5 -24.36 10.70 -8.74
C ILE A 5 -24.76 11.71 -7.65
N ASN A 6 -25.20 11.21 -6.49
CA ASN A 6 -25.58 12.04 -5.35
C ASN A 6 -24.44 12.09 -4.30
N PHE A 7 -23.64 13.14 -4.35
CA PHE A 7 -22.52 13.37 -3.41
C PHE A 7 -22.95 13.64 -1.96
N MET A 8 -24.23 13.97 -1.73
CA MET A 8 -24.76 14.16 -0.38
C MET A 8 -24.96 12.83 0.36
N THR A 9 -25.01 11.71 -0.36
CA THR A 9 -25.16 10.36 0.21
C THR A 9 -23.98 9.44 -0.10
N LEU A 10 -23.22 9.73 -1.17
CA LEU A 10 -22.05 8.95 -1.55
C LEU A 10 -20.99 8.95 -0.44
N ARG A 11 -20.60 7.74 0.00
CA ARG A 11 -19.56 7.53 1.03
C ARG A 11 -18.22 7.09 0.46
N THR A 12 -18.23 6.44 -0.70
CA THR A 12 -17.04 5.88 -1.31
C THR A 12 -17.01 6.25 -2.79
N LEU A 13 -15.89 6.79 -3.24
CA LEU A 13 -15.63 7.11 -4.64
C LEU A 13 -14.28 6.50 -5.01
N ILE A 14 -14.31 5.60 -6.00
CA ILE A 14 -13.13 4.92 -6.50
C ILE A 14 -13.07 5.18 -8.00
N LEU A 15 -12.04 5.88 -8.46
CA LEU A 15 -11.78 6.18 -9.86
C LEU A 15 -10.43 5.56 -10.23
N ARG A 16 -10.47 4.48 -11.02
CA ARG A 16 -9.28 3.76 -11.49
C ARG A 16 -9.18 3.86 -13.00
N GLU A 17 -8.03 4.31 -13.50
CA GLU A 17 -7.78 4.51 -14.94
C GLU A 17 -8.90 5.33 -15.64
N CYS A 18 -9.45 6.31 -14.94
CA CYS A 18 -10.56 7.14 -15.42
C CYS A 18 -10.02 8.44 -16.03
N PRO A 19 -9.84 8.58 -17.35
CA PRO A 19 -9.08 9.70 -17.91
C PRO A 19 -9.68 11.08 -17.62
N GLY A 20 -11.01 11.17 -17.43
CA GLY A 20 -11.75 12.39 -17.12
C GLY A 20 -11.98 12.64 -15.62
N TRP A 21 -11.24 11.94 -14.74
CA TRP A 21 -11.37 12.16 -13.30
C TRP A 21 -11.06 13.61 -12.87
N PRO A 22 -10.09 14.34 -13.45
CA PRO A 22 -9.81 15.72 -13.04
C PRO A 22 -11.00 16.64 -13.30
N GLU A 23 -11.55 16.61 -14.52
CA GLU A 23 -12.70 17.43 -14.92
C GLU A 23 -13.94 17.07 -14.11
N PHE A 24 -14.12 15.78 -13.82
CA PHE A 24 -15.21 15.31 -12.97
C PHE A 24 -15.12 15.89 -11.54
N LEU A 25 -13.96 15.81 -10.89
CA LEU A 25 -13.78 16.35 -9.53
C LEU A 25 -13.88 17.88 -9.50
N ALA A 26 -13.33 18.57 -10.51
CA ALA A 26 -13.46 20.01 -10.65
C ALA A 26 -14.94 20.41 -10.78
N HIS A 27 -15.70 19.72 -11.63
CA HIS A 27 -17.12 20.00 -11.82
C HIS A 27 -17.94 19.79 -10.55
N VAL A 28 -17.67 18.73 -9.77
CA VAL A 28 -18.35 18.49 -8.50
C VAL A 28 -18.06 19.60 -7.49
N THR A 29 -16.82 20.07 -7.45
CA THR A 29 -16.41 21.22 -6.63
C THR A 29 -17.17 22.49 -7.05
N ASP A 30 -17.24 22.77 -8.35
CA ASP A 30 -17.92 23.95 -8.90
C ASP A 30 -19.43 23.96 -8.66
N LEU A 31 -20.06 22.77 -8.59
CA LEU A 31 -21.48 22.65 -8.25
C LEU A 31 -21.78 23.03 -6.79
N GLY A 32 -20.77 23.12 -5.92
CA GLY A 32 -20.93 23.52 -4.52
C GLY A 32 -21.83 22.59 -3.70
N LEU A 33 -21.99 21.34 -4.13
CA LEU A 33 -22.86 20.38 -3.47
C LEU A 33 -22.20 19.88 -2.17
N PRO A 34 -22.97 19.65 -1.09
CA PRO A 34 -22.44 19.01 0.11
C PRO A 34 -21.89 17.62 -0.21
N VAL A 35 -20.60 17.41 0.05
CA VAL A 35 -19.92 16.11 -0.12
C VAL A 35 -19.86 15.40 1.23
N ARG A 36 -20.32 14.14 1.29
CA ARG A 36 -20.31 13.31 2.51
C ARG A 36 -19.37 12.09 2.43
N LEU A 37 -18.36 12.21 1.57
CA LEU A 37 -17.42 11.15 1.26
C LEU A 37 -16.58 10.75 2.48
N LYS A 38 -16.36 9.45 2.64
CA LYS A 38 -15.51 8.84 3.66
C LYS A 38 -14.28 8.17 3.08
N LYS A 39 -14.37 7.68 1.84
CA LYS A 39 -13.28 7.05 1.12
C LYS A 39 -13.15 7.64 -0.28
N LEU A 40 -11.94 8.08 -0.61
CA LEU A 40 -11.54 8.47 -1.96
C LEU A 40 -10.35 7.62 -2.41
N GLU A 41 -10.51 6.96 -3.55
CA GLU A 41 -9.41 6.28 -4.24
C GLU A 41 -9.29 6.84 -5.66
N ILE A 42 -8.10 7.37 -5.98
CA ILE A 42 -7.74 7.82 -7.32
C ILE A 42 -6.51 7.02 -7.77
N GLN A 43 -6.64 6.33 -8.88
CA GLN A 43 -5.54 5.59 -9.50
C GLN A 43 -5.41 6.01 -10.95
N ASP A 44 -4.25 6.56 -11.29
CA ASP A 44 -3.91 7.05 -12.62
C ASP A 44 -2.45 6.70 -12.96
N HIS A 45 -2.27 5.77 -13.91
CA HIS A 45 -0.95 5.31 -14.34
C HIS A 45 -0.41 6.09 -15.55
N ARG A 46 -1.07 7.17 -15.98
CA ARG A 46 -0.60 7.97 -17.10
C ARG A 46 0.72 8.67 -16.73
N TRP A 47 1.73 8.52 -17.60
CA TRP A 47 3.07 9.10 -17.44
C TRP A 47 3.14 10.60 -17.80
N GLN A 48 2.00 11.29 -17.80
CA GLN A 48 1.91 12.71 -18.15
C GLN A 48 1.89 13.56 -16.89
N LYS A 49 2.53 14.72 -16.98
CA LYS A 49 2.46 15.75 -15.94
C LYS A 49 1.02 16.22 -15.82
N ASP A 50 0.38 15.99 -14.67
CA ASP A 50 -1.04 16.28 -14.48
C ASP A 50 -1.28 17.40 -13.46
N LEU A 51 -0.97 18.64 -13.87
CA LEU A 51 -1.28 19.84 -13.06
C LEU A 51 -2.79 20.03 -12.87
N VAL A 52 -3.59 19.59 -13.84
CA VAL A 52 -5.05 19.70 -13.83
C VAL A 52 -5.61 18.77 -12.75
N GLY A 53 -5.17 17.51 -12.75
CA GLY A 53 -5.50 16.54 -11.72
C GLY A 53 -5.11 17.00 -10.33
N LEU A 54 -3.89 17.52 -10.15
CA LEU A 54 -3.47 18.02 -8.83
C LEU A 54 -4.35 19.17 -8.34
N SER A 55 -4.70 20.11 -9.22
CA SER A 55 -5.54 21.25 -8.85
C SER A 55 -7.00 20.84 -8.60
N ALA A 56 -7.52 19.88 -9.38
CA ALA A 56 -8.83 19.29 -9.16
C ALA A 56 -8.89 18.53 -7.82
N MET A 57 -7.84 17.79 -7.48
CA MET A 57 -7.73 17.08 -6.20
C MET A 57 -7.68 18.06 -5.03
N GLU A 58 -6.86 19.12 -5.12
CA GLU A 58 -6.75 20.12 -4.06
C GLU A 58 -8.09 20.83 -3.82
N GLY A 59 -8.75 21.29 -4.89
CA GLY A 59 -10.06 21.93 -4.81
C GLY A 59 -11.12 21.00 -4.22
N PHE A 60 -11.16 19.75 -4.70
CA PHE A 60 -12.13 18.76 -4.24
C PHE A 60 -11.92 18.36 -2.77
N LEU A 61 -10.69 18.06 -2.36
CA LEU A 61 -10.37 17.73 -0.96
C LEU A 61 -10.59 18.91 -0.02
N GLY A 62 -10.38 20.14 -0.48
CA GLY A 62 -10.66 21.36 0.29
C GLY A 62 -12.15 21.73 0.38
N ALA A 63 -13.00 21.14 -0.46
CA ALA A 63 -14.43 21.48 -0.52
C ALA A 63 -15.27 20.81 0.58
N PHE A 64 -14.72 19.85 1.33
CA PHE A 64 -15.47 19.13 2.35
C PHE A 64 -14.59 18.63 3.49
N GLN A 65 -15.24 18.07 4.51
CA GLN A 65 -14.61 17.56 5.73
C GLN A 65 -15.06 16.14 6.01
N GLY A 66 -14.27 15.43 6.82
CA GLY A 66 -14.66 14.14 7.37
C GLY A 66 -14.24 12.92 6.56
N LEU A 67 -13.29 13.07 5.62
CA LEU A 67 -12.68 11.96 4.90
C LEU A 67 -11.90 11.06 5.88
N GLU A 68 -12.05 9.74 5.74
CA GLU A 68 -11.42 8.74 6.61
C GLU A 68 -10.34 7.94 5.88
N GLU A 69 -10.47 7.77 4.56
CA GLU A 69 -9.55 7.00 3.72
C GLU A 69 -9.21 7.77 2.45
N LEU A 70 -7.91 7.96 2.20
CA LEU A 70 -7.38 8.59 0.99
C LEU A 70 -6.30 7.73 0.35
N PHE A 71 -6.60 7.18 -0.83
CA PHE A 71 -5.70 6.32 -1.58
C PHE A 71 -5.41 6.97 -2.94
N VAL A 72 -4.15 7.33 -3.19
CA VAL A 72 -3.78 8.06 -4.40
C VAL A 72 -2.55 7.41 -5.04
N THR A 73 -2.65 7.09 -6.33
CA THR A 73 -1.51 6.67 -7.15
C THR A 73 -1.50 7.48 -8.43
N GLN A 74 -0.44 8.26 -8.60
CA GLN A 74 -0.21 9.07 -9.79
C GLN A 74 1.29 9.01 -10.12
N LYS A 75 1.66 8.48 -11.29
CA LYS A 75 3.06 8.19 -11.63
C LYS A 75 3.97 9.44 -11.78
N ARG A 76 3.42 10.66 -11.69
CA ARG A 76 4.14 11.95 -11.75
C ARG A 76 3.37 13.05 -11.02
N LEU A 77 3.37 13.01 -9.69
CA LEU A 77 2.81 14.11 -8.90
C LEU A 77 3.84 15.22 -8.84
N LEU A 78 3.63 16.26 -9.65
CA LEU A 78 4.54 17.41 -9.74
C LEU A 78 4.80 18.13 -8.42
N ASP A 79 3.87 18.02 -7.48
CA ASP A 79 3.98 18.63 -6.15
C ASP A 79 3.17 17.81 -5.13
N PRO A 80 3.82 16.80 -4.53
CA PRO A 80 3.18 15.98 -3.51
C PRO A 80 2.88 16.77 -2.22
N GLN A 81 3.59 17.88 -1.96
CA GLN A 81 3.31 18.73 -0.80
C GLN A 81 1.90 19.33 -0.89
N ARG A 82 1.46 19.75 -2.08
CA ARG A 82 0.06 20.19 -2.28
C ARG A 82 -0.95 19.11 -1.92
N LEU A 83 -0.73 17.87 -2.39
CA LEU A 83 -1.59 16.74 -2.03
C LEU A 83 -1.62 16.52 -0.51
N LEU A 84 -0.47 16.53 0.15
CA LEU A 84 -0.38 16.36 1.61
C LEU A 84 -1.10 17.49 2.36
N ASN A 85 -0.93 18.74 1.93
CA ASN A 85 -1.63 19.89 2.50
C ASN A 85 -3.15 19.76 2.36
N SER A 86 -3.64 19.31 1.20
CA SER A 86 -5.07 19.04 0.99
C SER A 86 -5.56 17.89 1.87
N ALA A 87 -4.76 16.83 2.03
CA ALA A 87 -5.09 15.73 2.93
C ALA A 87 -5.14 16.17 4.40
N LEU A 88 -4.27 17.10 4.83
CA LEU A 88 -4.28 17.67 6.18
C LEU A 88 -5.56 18.42 6.53
N HIS A 89 -6.33 18.85 5.52
CA HIS A 89 -7.67 19.38 5.74
C HIS A 89 -8.56 18.39 6.51
N HIS A 90 -8.29 17.09 6.38
CA HIS A 90 -9.03 15.98 7.00
C HIS A 90 -8.30 15.34 8.19
N ARG A 91 -7.24 15.97 8.72
CA ARG A 91 -6.36 15.38 9.75
C ARG A 91 -7.07 14.80 10.98
N ALA A 92 -8.24 15.35 11.35
CA ALA A 92 -9.02 14.91 12.51
C ALA A 92 -9.82 13.61 12.25
N THR A 93 -10.04 13.25 10.99
CA THR A 93 -10.84 12.08 10.61
C THR A 93 -10.07 11.07 9.76
N LEU A 94 -9.00 11.49 9.11
CA LEU A 94 -8.20 10.64 8.22
C LEU A 94 -7.50 9.55 9.04
N LYS A 95 -7.81 8.29 8.72
CA LYS A 95 -7.28 7.09 9.39
C LYS A 95 -6.39 6.25 8.49
N ARG A 96 -6.63 6.27 7.17
CA ARG A 96 -5.90 5.42 6.23
C ARG A 96 -5.39 6.24 5.07
N PHE A 97 -4.09 6.12 4.81
CA PHE A 97 -3.44 6.87 3.74
C PHE A 97 -2.55 5.94 2.90
N ILE A 98 -2.71 6.01 1.58
CA ILE A 98 -1.93 5.23 0.63
C ILE A 98 -1.40 6.13 -0.46
N HIS A 99 -0.09 6.08 -0.66
CA HIS A 99 0.61 6.77 -1.74
C HIS A 99 1.82 5.93 -2.18
N PRO A 100 1.65 5.00 -3.13
CA PRO A 100 2.65 4.00 -3.51
C PRO A 100 3.53 4.45 -4.69
N VAL A 101 3.63 5.75 -4.95
CA VAL A 101 4.47 6.27 -6.03
C VAL A 101 5.96 6.10 -5.67
N PRO A 102 6.82 5.57 -6.58
CA PRO A 102 8.26 5.42 -6.33
C PRO A 102 8.94 6.74 -6.01
N ASP A 103 9.72 6.76 -4.92
CA ASP A 103 10.54 7.91 -4.51
C ASP A 103 11.57 8.34 -5.60
N ALA A 104 11.87 7.48 -6.58
CA ALA A 104 12.88 7.71 -7.61
C ALA A 104 12.50 8.76 -8.68
N LEU A 105 11.26 9.25 -8.69
CA LEU A 105 10.79 10.19 -9.72
C LEU A 105 10.36 11.57 -9.22
N ASP A 106 10.19 11.79 -7.91
CA ASP A 106 9.79 13.07 -7.36
C ASP A 106 10.48 13.33 -5.99
N ASP A 107 11.37 14.34 -5.96
CA ASP A 107 12.11 14.88 -4.81
C ASP A 107 11.19 15.46 -3.72
N ILE A 108 10.37 14.64 -3.05
CA ILE A 108 9.67 15.11 -1.85
C ILE A 108 10.70 15.14 -0.72
N PRO A 109 11.01 16.31 -0.13
CA PRO A 109 11.89 16.34 1.03
C PRO A 109 11.26 15.51 2.15
N ASP A 110 12.07 14.71 2.84
CA ASP A 110 11.64 13.88 3.97
C ASP A 110 10.83 14.67 5.01
N ASP A 111 11.11 15.96 5.14
CA ASP A 111 10.42 16.91 6.02
C ASP A 111 8.91 17.03 5.73
N CYS A 112 8.48 16.93 4.47
CA CYS A 112 7.05 17.00 4.12
C CYS A 112 6.29 15.77 4.65
N TRP A 113 6.88 14.59 4.50
CA TRP A 113 6.32 13.34 5.03
C TRP A 113 6.32 13.32 6.54
N PHE A 114 7.43 13.75 7.15
CA PHE A 114 7.56 13.86 8.59
C PHE A 114 6.48 14.80 9.17
N TYR A 115 6.27 15.97 8.56
CA TYR A 115 5.24 16.92 8.99
C TYR A 115 3.82 16.34 8.85
N PHE A 116 3.52 15.71 7.70
CA PHE A 116 2.21 15.10 7.47
C PHE A 116 1.90 14.00 8.49
N PHE A 117 2.83 13.08 8.71
CA PHE A 117 2.67 11.99 9.67
C PHE A 117 2.66 12.49 11.13
N GLY A 118 3.37 13.58 11.43
CA GLY A 118 3.25 14.27 12.71
C GLY A 118 1.87 14.88 12.95
N SER A 119 1.17 15.29 11.89
CA SER A 119 -0.09 16.02 11.99
C SER A 119 -1.35 15.13 11.94
N CYS A 120 -1.23 13.86 11.57
CA CYS A 120 -2.34 12.92 11.44
C CYS A 120 -2.19 11.71 12.37
N ASP A 121 -3.31 11.23 12.92
CA ASP A 121 -3.36 10.01 13.74
C ASP A 121 -3.81 8.81 12.89
N LEU A 122 -2.97 8.48 11.91
CA LEU A 122 -3.25 7.39 10.97
C LEU A 122 -3.19 6.03 11.68
N GLU A 123 -4.12 5.14 11.30
CA GLU A 123 -4.18 3.73 11.67
C GLU A 123 -3.44 2.84 10.66
N PHE A 124 -3.46 3.22 9.38
CA PHE A 124 -2.87 2.46 8.28
C PHE A 124 -2.08 3.39 7.33
N ILE A 125 -0.87 2.97 6.99
CA ILE A 125 -0.04 3.63 5.96
C ILE A 125 0.38 2.60 4.91
N GLY A 126 0.14 2.90 3.63
CA GLY A 126 0.69 2.15 2.50
C GLY A 126 1.61 3.01 1.63
N ARG A 127 2.88 2.62 1.51
CA ARG A 127 3.92 3.40 0.81
C ARG A 127 4.82 2.48 0.00
N HIS A 128 5.24 2.93 -1.18
CA HIS A 128 6.36 2.35 -1.92
C HIS A 128 7.61 3.12 -1.57
N CYS A 129 8.32 2.66 -0.53
CA CYS A 129 9.51 3.34 -0.02
C CYS A 129 10.45 2.30 0.58
N HIS A 130 11.75 2.48 0.35
CA HIS A 130 12.76 1.59 0.88
C HIS A 130 12.72 1.60 2.44
N PRO A 131 12.81 0.45 3.12
CA PRO A 131 12.73 0.40 4.58
C PRO A 131 13.68 1.36 5.32
N GLU A 132 14.90 1.57 4.80
CA GLU A 132 15.88 2.49 5.39
C GLU A 132 15.41 3.96 5.36
N LEU A 133 14.67 4.35 4.30
CA LEU A 133 14.11 5.70 4.15
C LEU A 133 12.80 5.87 4.93
N LEU A 134 12.09 4.78 5.20
CA LEU A 134 10.86 4.80 6.02
C LEU A 134 11.13 5.14 7.49
N ARG A 135 12.29 4.76 8.03
CA ARG A 135 12.60 4.94 9.45
C ARG A 135 12.52 6.42 9.92
N PRO A 136 13.19 7.40 9.28
CA PRO A 136 13.10 8.81 9.71
C PRO A 136 11.69 9.38 9.58
N ILE A 137 10.96 9.06 8.51
CA ILE A 137 9.61 9.63 8.27
C ILE A 137 8.56 9.06 9.23
N LEU A 138 8.75 7.85 9.75
CA LEU A 138 7.82 7.20 10.68
C LEU A 138 8.03 7.60 12.16
N ARG A 139 9.11 8.34 12.48
CA ARG A 139 9.41 8.80 13.85
C ARG A 139 8.24 9.48 14.57
N PRO A 140 7.36 10.28 13.94
CA PRO A 140 6.25 10.88 14.65
C PRO A 140 5.28 9.87 15.30
N PHE A 141 5.22 8.64 14.79
CA PHE A 141 4.38 7.59 15.38
C PHE A 141 5.00 6.91 16.59
N MET A 142 6.28 7.14 16.89
CA MET A 142 6.92 6.61 18.10
C MET A 142 6.27 7.16 19.38
N SER A 143 5.71 8.36 19.33
CA SER A 143 4.98 8.99 20.43
C SER A 143 3.45 8.87 20.33
N LYS A 144 2.93 8.15 19.32
CA LYS A 144 1.49 8.03 19.07
C LYS A 144 1.02 6.59 19.24
N ASP A 145 -0.25 6.44 19.60
CA ASP A 145 -0.90 5.14 19.75
C ASP A 145 -1.76 4.73 18.53
N SER A 146 -1.74 5.54 17.46
CA SER A 146 -2.65 5.40 16.32
C SER A 146 -2.25 4.33 15.31
N LEU A 147 -0.97 4.27 14.89
CA LEU A 147 -0.55 3.46 13.74
C LEU A 147 -0.55 1.97 14.06
N LYS A 148 -1.43 1.20 13.42
CA LYS A 148 -1.56 -0.25 13.62
C LYS A 148 -0.95 -1.05 12.49
N VAL A 149 -0.98 -0.53 11.26
CA VAL A 149 -0.50 -1.25 10.07
C VAL A 149 0.41 -0.38 9.22
N LEU A 150 1.59 -0.91 8.93
CA LEU A 150 2.49 -0.39 7.91
C LEU A 150 2.53 -1.35 6.73
N HIS A 151 2.25 -0.86 5.52
CA HIS A 151 2.34 -1.64 4.29
C HIS A 151 3.46 -1.08 3.40
N ILE A 152 4.53 -1.86 3.26
CA ILE A 152 5.64 -1.58 2.35
C ILE A 152 5.32 -2.22 1.00
N ARG A 153 5.02 -1.38 0.02
CA ARG A 153 4.47 -1.76 -1.27
C ARG A 153 5.56 -1.77 -2.33
N GLN A 154 6.21 -2.91 -2.57
CA GLN A 154 7.13 -3.04 -3.70
C GLN A 154 6.40 -3.62 -4.92
N PRO A 155 6.31 -2.90 -6.06
CA PRO A 155 5.66 -3.42 -7.26
C PRO A 155 6.50 -4.50 -7.93
N PRO A 156 5.86 -5.51 -8.56
CA PRO A 156 6.55 -6.55 -9.33
C PRO A 156 7.43 -6.00 -10.46
N PHE A 157 7.02 -4.89 -11.09
CA PHE A 157 7.81 -4.31 -12.18
C PHE A 157 9.14 -3.70 -11.77
N SER A 158 9.33 -3.36 -10.49
CA SER A 158 10.67 -3.04 -9.99
C SER A 158 11.64 -4.21 -10.23
N LEU A 159 11.16 -5.45 -10.20
CA LEU A 159 11.95 -6.64 -10.45
C LEU A 159 12.29 -6.86 -11.93
N TYR A 160 11.51 -6.29 -12.87
CA TYR A 160 11.75 -6.41 -14.31
C TYR A 160 12.88 -5.49 -14.81
N ASP A 161 13.09 -4.34 -14.17
CA ASP A 161 14.20 -3.40 -14.49
C ASP A 161 15.51 -3.75 -13.77
N GLY A 162 15.63 -4.96 -13.22
CA GLY A 162 16.83 -5.42 -12.51
C GLY A 162 16.93 -4.93 -11.05
N TYR A 163 15.89 -4.30 -10.49
CA TYR A 163 15.89 -4.01 -9.05
C TYR A 163 15.66 -5.27 -8.23
N VAL A 164 16.39 -5.38 -7.14
CA VAL A 164 16.24 -6.47 -6.19
C VAL A 164 15.07 -6.22 -5.23
N SER A 165 14.50 -7.29 -4.69
CA SER A 165 13.52 -7.17 -3.61
C SER A 165 14.15 -6.48 -2.41
N TRP A 166 13.44 -5.53 -1.81
CA TRP A 166 13.85 -4.86 -0.57
C TRP A 166 13.77 -5.80 0.65
N ALA A 167 12.92 -6.83 0.58
CA ALA A 167 12.77 -7.82 1.64
C ALA A 167 13.62 -9.06 1.43
N PHE A 168 13.80 -9.56 0.19
CA PHE A 168 14.39 -10.88 -0.05
C PHE A 168 15.85 -10.85 -0.53
N LYS A 169 16.69 -11.75 0.01
CA LYS A 169 18.10 -11.92 -0.38
C LYS A 169 18.27 -12.36 -1.83
N ASP A 170 17.43 -13.30 -2.29
CA ASP A 170 17.53 -13.94 -3.59
C ASP A 170 16.17 -13.89 -4.30
N THR A 171 16.07 -13.04 -5.33
CA THR A 171 14.85 -12.89 -6.13
C THR A 171 14.63 -14.05 -7.10
N ALA A 172 15.67 -14.84 -7.41
CA ALA A 172 15.56 -16.01 -8.30
C ALA A 172 14.75 -17.15 -7.66
N ARG A 173 14.57 -17.13 -6.33
CA ARG A 173 13.76 -18.09 -5.56
C ARG A 173 12.28 -17.72 -5.45
N LEU A 174 11.90 -16.52 -5.87
CA LEU A 174 10.49 -16.15 -6.04
C LEU A 174 10.00 -16.86 -7.32
N SER A 175 9.71 -18.15 -7.23
CA SER A 175 9.35 -18.94 -8.40
C SER A 175 8.06 -18.40 -9.02
N PHE A 176 8.13 -18.13 -10.33
CA PHE A 176 6.96 -17.86 -11.16
C PHE A 176 6.29 -19.20 -11.46
N ARG A 177 5.02 -19.35 -11.09
CA ARG A 177 4.22 -20.49 -11.55
C ARG A 177 3.67 -20.16 -12.95
N ASP A 178 4.02 -20.98 -13.93
CA ASP A 178 3.44 -20.93 -15.28
C ASP A 178 1.95 -21.32 -15.21
N PRO A 179 1.02 -20.56 -15.80
CA PRO A 179 -0.39 -20.91 -15.87
C PRO A 179 -0.66 -22.21 -16.65
N ASP A 180 0.20 -22.54 -17.61
CA ASP A 180 0.00 -23.65 -18.56
C ASP A 180 0.74 -24.92 -18.13
N SER A 181 1.42 -24.90 -16.98
CA SER A 181 1.98 -26.13 -16.41
C SER A 181 0.83 -27.04 -15.94
N ASP A 182 0.60 -28.12 -16.69
CA ASP A 182 -0.34 -29.21 -16.40
C ASP A 182 0.08 -30.07 -15.19
N ASP A 183 0.77 -29.46 -14.22
CA ASP A 183 0.89 -29.99 -12.85
C ASP A 183 -0.47 -29.82 -12.18
N GLY A 184 -1.41 -30.63 -12.67
CA GLY A 184 -2.65 -30.98 -12.03
C GLY A 184 -2.37 -31.70 -10.72
N ALA A 185 -3.31 -31.52 -9.81
CA ALA A 185 -3.29 -31.85 -8.39
C ALA A 185 -2.59 -30.81 -7.52
N ASP A 186 -3.35 -30.38 -6.53
CA ASP A 186 -2.86 -30.03 -5.21
C ASP A 186 -1.81 -31.06 -4.77
N GLN A 187 -0.55 -30.81 -5.13
CA GLN A 187 0.50 -30.92 -4.14
C GLN A 187 0.41 -29.60 -3.33
N ASP A 188 -0.71 -29.33 -2.64
CA ASP A 188 -0.85 -29.81 -1.27
C ASP A 188 0.23 -30.83 -0.97
N VAL A 189 1.42 -30.30 -0.68
CA VAL A 189 2.16 -30.89 0.41
C VAL A 189 1.10 -31.07 1.47
N ASN A 190 0.79 -32.33 1.76
CA ASN A 190 0.19 -32.80 2.99
C ASN A 190 1.08 -32.24 4.13
N ARG A 191 1.07 -30.93 4.32
CA ARG A 191 1.55 -30.27 5.52
C ARG A 191 0.33 -30.36 6.37
N ASP A 192 0.37 -31.40 7.19
CA ASP A 192 -0.46 -31.54 8.35
C ASP A 192 -0.85 -30.16 8.86
N VAL A 193 -2.14 -30.02 9.19
CA VAL A 193 -2.72 -28.87 9.89
C VAL A 193 -2.09 -28.69 11.31
N ASN A 194 -0.98 -29.38 11.57
CA ASN A 194 -0.17 -29.41 12.77
C ASN A 194 1.25 -28.84 12.56
N GLY A 195 1.54 -28.18 11.42
CA GLY A 195 2.82 -27.49 11.25
C GLY A 195 2.95 -26.37 12.28
N ASP A 196 3.89 -26.52 13.23
CA ASP A 196 4.23 -25.49 14.21
C ASP A 196 4.53 -24.17 13.48
N ASP A 197 3.86 -23.08 13.90
CA ASP A 197 4.06 -21.73 13.37
C ASP A 197 5.56 -21.33 13.35
N ASP A 198 6.37 -21.95 14.20
CA ASP A 198 7.81 -21.74 14.35
C ASP A 198 8.64 -22.23 13.14
N GLU A 199 8.21 -23.29 12.41
CA GLU A 199 8.94 -23.77 11.23
C GLU A 199 8.80 -22.82 10.03
N ASP A 200 7.64 -22.17 9.88
CA ASP A 200 7.36 -21.23 8.79
C ASP A 200 8.02 -19.85 9.09
N ASP A 201 8.05 -19.44 10.37
CA ASP A 201 8.79 -18.25 10.84
C ASP A 201 10.30 -18.37 10.56
N GLY A 202 10.92 -19.46 10.99
CA GLY A 202 12.37 -19.68 10.78
C GLY A 202 12.76 -19.72 9.31
N ARG A 203 11.92 -20.32 8.45
CA ARG A 203 12.16 -20.40 7.00
C ARG A 203 12.08 -19.04 6.31
N LEU A 204 11.00 -18.28 6.50
CA LEU A 204 10.87 -16.98 5.84
C LEU A 204 11.98 -16.02 6.28
N ARG A 205 12.28 -15.97 7.59
CA ARG A 205 13.35 -15.11 8.13
C ARG A 205 14.71 -15.40 7.53
N SER A 206 15.01 -16.67 7.24
CA SER A 206 16.26 -17.04 6.57
C SER A 206 16.40 -16.42 5.17
N TRP A 207 15.27 -16.12 4.51
CA TRP A 207 15.21 -15.51 3.17
C TRP A 207 15.22 -13.97 3.21
N LEU A 208 14.92 -13.36 4.36
CA LEU A 208 14.85 -11.91 4.50
C LEU A 208 16.23 -11.25 4.55
N ARG A 209 16.39 -10.10 3.89
CA ARG A 209 17.60 -9.28 3.93
C ARG A 209 17.89 -8.81 5.36
N PRO A 210 19.17 -8.74 5.78
CA PRO A 210 19.54 -8.21 7.08
C PRO A 210 18.97 -6.80 7.34
N GLN A 211 18.99 -5.92 6.33
CA GLN A 211 18.47 -4.56 6.44
C GLN A 211 16.95 -4.53 6.68
N PHE A 212 16.22 -5.44 6.03
CA PHE A 212 14.78 -5.56 6.23
C PHE A 212 14.46 -6.10 7.64
N ILE A 213 15.23 -7.09 8.10
CA ILE A 213 15.12 -7.64 9.47
C ILE A 213 15.41 -6.52 10.47
N GLU A 214 16.49 -5.76 10.32
CA GLU A 214 16.84 -4.64 11.21
C GLU A 214 15.71 -3.61 11.27
N PHE A 215 15.12 -3.27 10.12
CA PHE A 215 13.96 -2.37 10.08
C PHE A 215 12.76 -2.93 10.85
N ALA A 216 12.43 -4.21 10.66
CA ALA A 216 11.30 -4.85 11.35
C ALA A 216 11.55 -4.95 12.87
N GLU A 217 12.77 -5.34 13.28
CA GLU A 217 13.18 -5.37 14.69
C GLU A 217 13.08 -3.97 15.32
N TRP A 218 13.52 -2.93 14.61
CA TRP A 218 13.34 -1.56 15.08
C TRP A 218 11.85 -1.21 15.19
N ALA A 219 11.06 -1.42 14.12
CA ALA A 219 9.67 -0.97 14.04
C ALA A 219 8.80 -1.57 15.15
N PHE A 220 8.98 -2.86 15.45
CA PHE A 220 8.28 -3.54 16.53
C PHE A 220 9.01 -3.46 17.88
N GLY A 221 10.28 -3.10 17.90
CA GLY A 221 11.09 -3.04 19.11
C GLY A 221 10.70 -1.92 20.07
N PRO A 222 11.34 -1.86 21.25
CA PRO A 222 11.03 -0.85 22.28
C PRO A 222 11.37 0.59 21.85
N GLN A 223 12.27 0.76 20.89
CA GLN A 223 12.61 2.06 20.29
C GLN A 223 11.82 2.36 19.00
N GLY A 224 10.83 1.52 18.69
CA GLY A 224 10.01 1.59 17.50
C GLY A 224 8.67 2.27 17.73
N ILE A 225 7.66 1.80 17.01
CA ILE A 225 6.30 2.31 17.05
C ILE A 225 5.50 1.41 17.98
N GLY A 226 5.22 1.87 19.20
CA GLY A 226 4.58 1.04 20.23
C GLY A 226 3.18 0.52 19.83
N SER A 227 2.46 1.28 19.01
CA SER A 227 1.12 0.94 18.54
C SER A 227 1.09 -0.03 17.36
N LEU A 228 2.21 -0.25 16.67
CA LEU A 228 2.26 -1.05 15.44
C LEU A 228 1.95 -2.51 15.75
N GLN A 229 0.97 -3.07 15.03
CA GLN A 229 0.53 -4.45 15.18
C GLN A 229 1.02 -5.31 14.02
N PHE A 230 0.95 -4.77 12.80
CA PHE A 230 1.26 -5.51 11.58
C PHE A 230 2.17 -4.72 10.64
N LEU A 231 3.08 -5.44 10.00
CA LEU A 231 3.86 -4.97 8.86
C LEU A 231 3.55 -5.88 7.68
N ALA A 232 2.89 -5.34 6.66
CA ALA A 232 2.64 -6.02 5.41
C ALA A 232 3.74 -5.64 4.40
N PHE A 233 4.25 -6.62 3.66
CA PHE A 233 5.18 -6.40 2.56
C PHE A 233 4.61 -6.96 1.26
N GLY A 234 4.87 -6.28 0.15
CA GLY A 234 4.55 -6.76 -1.19
C GLY A 234 3.18 -6.34 -1.71
N LYS A 235 2.59 -7.18 -2.56
CA LYS A 235 1.33 -6.93 -3.29
C LYS A 235 0.19 -7.80 -2.73
N PHE A 236 -0.93 -7.17 -2.41
CA PHE A 236 -2.15 -7.87 -1.98
C PHE A 236 -3.30 -7.76 -2.99
N ALA A 237 -3.24 -6.80 -3.93
CA ALA A 237 -4.24 -6.66 -4.99
C ALA A 237 -4.37 -7.95 -5.84
N HIS A 238 -5.59 -8.24 -6.31
CA HIS A 238 -5.93 -9.41 -7.13
C HIS A 238 -5.58 -10.76 -6.47
N GLY A 239 -5.61 -10.82 -5.14
CA GLY A 239 -5.21 -12.02 -4.39
C GLY A 239 -3.74 -12.41 -4.61
N GLY A 240 -2.87 -11.44 -4.91
CA GLY A 240 -1.45 -11.65 -5.17
C GLY A 240 -1.13 -12.19 -6.58
N ARG A 241 -2.12 -12.26 -7.48
CA ARG A 241 -1.91 -12.67 -8.88
C ARG A 241 -1.19 -11.58 -9.67
N LEU A 242 -0.27 -11.95 -10.54
CA LEU A 242 0.30 -11.08 -11.57
C LEU A 242 -0.53 -11.14 -12.87
N PRO A 243 -0.31 -10.21 -13.82
CA PRO A 243 -0.80 -10.35 -15.18
C PRO A 243 -0.44 -11.73 -15.78
N PHE A 244 -1.27 -12.21 -16.70
CA PHE A 244 -1.13 -13.53 -17.36
C PHE A 244 -1.26 -14.75 -16.45
N GLY A 245 -1.77 -14.63 -15.22
CA GLY A 245 -2.01 -15.78 -14.33
C GLY A 245 -0.78 -16.25 -13.56
N TRP A 246 0.35 -15.55 -13.71
CA TRP A 246 1.58 -15.86 -13.00
C TRP A 246 1.40 -15.55 -11.51
N ARG A 247 1.93 -16.41 -10.64
CA ARG A 247 1.97 -16.18 -9.19
C ARG A 247 3.43 -16.16 -8.76
N LEU A 248 3.88 -15.06 -8.18
CA LEU A 248 5.12 -15.06 -7.40
C LEU A 248 4.81 -15.77 -6.08
N ARG A 249 5.38 -16.96 -5.88
CA ARG A 249 5.37 -17.55 -4.53
C ARG A 249 6.14 -16.62 -3.58
N SER A 250 5.56 -16.33 -2.42
CA SER A 250 6.23 -15.63 -1.31
C SER A 250 6.66 -14.17 -1.56
N ALA A 251 6.13 -13.45 -2.56
CA ALA A 251 6.44 -12.03 -2.75
C ALA A 251 5.70 -11.09 -1.76
N SER A 252 4.72 -11.62 -1.02
CA SER A 252 3.95 -10.88 -0.03
C SER A 252 3.89 -11.67 1.27
N PHE A 253 4.03 -10.98 2.39
CA PHE A 253 3.92 -11.59 3.72
C PHE A 253 3.46 -10.55 4.74
N ILE A 254 3.03 -11.04 5.90
CA ILE A 254 2.63 -10.21 7.03
C ILE A 254 3.48 -10.60 8.23
N LEU A 255 4.08 -9.60 8.85
CA LEU A 255 4.71 -9.73 10.16
C LEU A 255 3.77 -9.18 11.22
N ALA A 256 3.78 -9.78 12.40
CA ALA A 256 3.13 -9.28 13.60
C ALA A 256 4.15 -9.02 14.70
N ARG A 257 3.77 -8.19 15.67
CA ARG A 257 4.56 -7.97 16.89
C ARG A 257 4.81 -9.31 17.61
N GLY A 258 6.03 -9.48 18.10
CA GLY A 258 6.46 -10.61 18.92
C GLY A 258 5.70 -10.68 20.24
N ARG A 259 5.58 -11.89 20.82
CA ARG A 259 4.75 -12.14 22.02
C ARG A 259 5.40 -11.68 23.34
N GLY A 260 6.60 -11.12 23.30
CA GLY A 260 7.23 -10.47 24.46
C GLY A 260 7.73 -11.43 25.54
N ASP A 261 8.10 -12.66 25.18
CA ASP A 261 8.63 -13.69 26.10
C ASP A 261 10.09 -13.45 26.55
N GLY A 262 10.64 -12.25 26.30
CA GLY A 262 11.91 -11.78 26.87
C GLY A 262 13.18 -12.31 26.20
N ALA A 263 13.08 -13.30 25.29
CA ALA A 263 14.20 -13.83 24.51
C ALA A 263 13.92 -13.94 23.00
N GLY A 264 12.66 -13.78 22.56
CA GLY A 264 12.27 -13.81 21.16
C GLY A 264 12.50 -12.49 20.40
N SER A 265 12.45 -12.56 19.08
CA SER A 265 12.46 -11.40 18.19
C SER A 265 11.30 -10.42 18.48
N ALA A 266 11.51 -9.14 18.17
CA ALA A 266 10.44 -8.14 18.22
C ALA A 266 9.29 -8.43 17.24
N PHE A 267 9.48 -9.31 16.26
CA PHE A 267 8.45 -9.71 15.31
C PHE A 267 8.38 -11.22 15.09
N ARG A 268 7.24 -11.66 14.55
CA ARG A 268 7.03 -13.01 14.01
C ARG A 268 6.31 -12.92 12.68
N VAL A 269 6.53 -13.92 11.84
CA VAL A 269 5.84 -14.12 10.58
C VAL A 269 4.46 -14.70 10.86
N LEU A 270 3.44 -14.19 10.18
CA LEU A 270 2.12 -14.79 10.23
C LEU A 270 1.97 -15.83 9.12
N SER A 271 1.51 -17.01 9.49
CA SER A 271 1.02 -18.01 8.53
C SER A 271 -0.14 -17.43 7.72
N GLU A 272 -0.08 -17.54 6.38
CA GLU A 272 -1.12 -17.03 5.47
C GLU A 272 -2.51 -17.59 5.80
N ARG A 273 -2.59 -18.82 6.33
CA ARG A 273 -3.84 -19.49 6.68
C ARG A 273 -4.23 -19.30 8.15
N GLY A 274 -3.37 -18.66 8.94
CA GLY A 274 -3.58 -18.44 10.36
C GLY A 274 -4.75 -17.49 10.66
N PRO A 275 -5.42 -17.65 11.81
CA PRO A 275 -6.61 -16.85 12.16
C PRO A 275 -6.30 -15.36 12.29
N GLU A 276 -5.10 -15.01 12.76
CA GLU A 276 -4.68 -13.62 12.92
C GLU A 276 -4.38 -12.94 11.58
N ALA A 277 -3.70 -13.64 10.65
CA ALA A 277 -3.51 -13.14 9.29
C ALA A 277 -4.87 -12.92 8.60
N ARG A 278 -5.81 -13.85 8.78
CA ARG A 278 -7.18 -13.73 8.25
C ARG A 278 -7.91 -12.52 8.81
N ALA A 279 -7.85 -12.30 10.13
CA ALA A 279 -8.49 -11.15 10.77
C ALA A 279 -7.87 -9.81 10.30
N MET A 280 -6.54 -9.77 10.15
CA MET A 280 -5.83 -8.61 9.60
C MET A 280 -6.27 -8.34 8.15
N LEU A 281 -6.26 -9.38 7.31
CA LEU A 281 -6.70 -9.28 5.92
C LEU A 281 -8.17 -8.87 5.82
N GLU A 282 -9.06 -9.41 6.65
CA GLU A 282 -10.48 -9.02 6.66
C GLU A 282 -10.67 -7.54 7.01
N LYS A 283 -9.95 -7.04 8.03
CA LYS A 283 -10.06 -5.65 8.48
C LYS A 283 -9.45 -4.63 7.51
N TYR A 284 -8.35 -4.99 6.85
CA TYR A 284 -7.55 -4.06 6.04
C TYR A 284 -7.50 -4.39 4.55
N ARG A 285 -8.29 -5.37 4.06
CA ARG A 285 -8.36 -5.78 2.65
C ARG A 285 -8.42 -4.58 1.71
N ASP A 286 -9.40 -3.71 1.97
CA ASP A 286 -9.68 -2.53 1.16
C ASP A 286 -8.47 -1.61 0.98
N ALA A 287 -7.63 -1.47 2.01
CA ALA A 287 -6.42 -0.66 1.96
C ALA A 287 -5.27 -1.43 1.31
N LEU A 288 -5.07 -2.70 1.68
CA LEU A 288 -4.03 -3.56 1.12
C LEU A 288 -4.16 -3.75 -0.40
N GLU A 289 -5.40 -3.81 -0.90
CA GLU A 289 -5.71 -4.01 -2.32
C GLU A 289 -5.90 -2.68 -3.09
N ALA A 290 -5.99 -1.54 -2.42
CA ALA A 290 -6.19 -0.23 -3.06
C ALA A 290 -5.03 0.14 -3.98
N CYS A 291 -5.32 0.91 -5.04
CA CYS A 291 -4.34 1.36 -6.01
C CYS A 291 -3.39 0.24 -6.51
N PRO A 292 -3.91 -0.82 -7.14
CA PRO A 292 -3.07 -1.81 -7.80
C PRO A 292 -2.06 -1.12 -8.71
N MET A 293 -0.77 -1.45 -8.55
CA MET A 293 0.30 -0.86 -9.35
C MET A 293 0.53 -1.58 -10.69
N ASP A 294 -0.17 -2.70 -10.93
CA ASP A 294 -0.05 -3.48 -12.15
C ASP A 294 -1.20 -3.15 -13.09
N GLU A 295 -0.87 -2.95 -14.37
CA GLU A 295 -1.88 -2.87 -15.42
C GLU A 295 -2.53 -4.25 -15.57
N LEU A 296 -3.80 -4.38 -15.21
CA LEU A 296 -4.59 -5.60 -15.43
C LEU A 296 -4.66 -6.01 -16.90
N LEU A 297 -4.45 -5.03 -17.79
CA LEU A 297 -4.28 -5.17 -19.21
C LEU A 297 -2.99 -4.45 -19.56
N HIS A 298 -1.90 -5.19 -19.76
CA HIS A 298 -0.80 -4.65 -20.55
C HIS A 298 -1.43 -4.25 -21.89
N PRO A 299 -1.34 -2.99 -22.36
CA PRO A 299 -1.57 -2.73 -23.76
C PRO A 299 -0.56 -3.65 -24.44
N SER A 300 -1.05 -4.67 -25.14
CA SER A 300 -0.27 -5.39 -26.13
C SER A 300 0.68 -4.41 -26.77
N MET A 301 1.96 -4.77 -26.85
CA MET A 301 2.86 -4.31 -27.90
C MET A 301 2.34 -3.00 -28.52
N ARG A 302 2.68 -1.83 -27.96
CA ARG A 302 2.50 -0.62 -28.76
C ARG A 302 3.22 -0.93 -30.05
N ASP A 303 2.42 -1.01 -31.11
CA ASP A 303 2.83 -1.36 -32.45
C ASP A 303 4.18 -0.70 -32.71
N SER A 304 5.21 -1.55 -32.64
CA SER A 304 6.36 -1.40 -33.50
C SER A 304 5.79 -1.85 -34.84
N ASP A 305 5.63 -0.89 -35.74
CA ASP A 305 5.12 -1.05 -37.11
C ASP A 305 3.58 -0.95 -37.25
N ILE A 306 3.09 0.27 -37.54
CA ILE A 306 2.55 0.72 -38.85
C ILE A 306 2.46 2.25 -38.86
#